data_AF-A0A941SJL4-F1
#
_entry.id   AF-A0A941SJL4-F1
#
_cell.length_a   1.000
_cell.length_b   1.000
_cell.length_c   1.000
_cell.angle_alpha   90.00
_cell.angle_beta   90.00
_cell.angle_gamma   90.00
#
_symmetry.space_group_name_H-M   'P 1'
#
loop_
_entity.id
_entity.type
_entity.pdbx_description
1 polymer ?
#
loop_
_entity_poly.entity_id
_entity_poly.type
_entity_poly.pdbx_seq_one_letter_code
_entity_poly.pdbx_strand_id
1 'polypeptide(L)' 'MRCAACLTYNPDSNRFCGHCGAPLAADARAADAAPPKWGELKIATVFFADIVGSTTHIAALDPEQAMEQLQPAV' A
#
# COMPACT_ATOMS: atom_id res chain seq x y z
N MET A 1 -9.14 32.52 10.04
CA MET A 1 -9.70 31.75 8.90
C MET A 1 -10.83 30.81 9.33
N ARG A 2 -11.82 30.55 8.46
CA ARG A 2 -12.94 29.62 8.74
C ARG A 2 -12.64 28.24 8.17
N CYS A 3 -12.80 27.19 8.97
CA CYS A 3 -12.58 25.80 8.52
C CYS A 3 -13.61 25.42 7.45
N ALA A 4 -13.17 24.85 6.33
CA ALA A 4 -14.09 24.38 5.29
C ALA A 4 -14.90 23.13 5.69
N ALA A 5 -14.40 22.32 6.63
CA ALA A 5 -15.05 21.07 7.04
C ALA A 5 -16.12 21.25 8.12
N CYS A 6 -15.84 22.05 9.15
CA CYS A 6 -16.75 22.22 10.30
C CYS A 6 -17.16 23.67 10.57
N LEU A 7 -16.72 24.62 9.73
CA LEU A 7 -17.07 26.04 9.80
C LEU A 7 -16.62 26.79 11.06
N THR A 8 -15.86 26.16 11.96
CA THR A 8 -15.25 26.81 13.12
C THR A 8 -14.25 27.88 12.68
N TYR A 9 -14.25 29.02 13.38
CA TYR A 9 -13.24 30.07 13.19
C TYR A 9 -11.94 29.68 13.91
N ASN A 10 -10.81 29.76 13.20
CA ASN A 10 -9.48 29.44 13.72
C ASN A 10 -8.53 30.62 13.47
N PRO A 11 -7.52 30.85 14.33
CA PRO A 11 -6.42 31.77 14.05
C PRO A 11 -5.69 31.40 12.75
N ASP A 12 -5.13 32.39 12.04
CA ASP A 12 -4.45 32.15 10.76
C ASP A 12 -3.10 31.41 10.92
N SER A 13 -2.59 31.32 12.15
CA SER A 13 -1.40 30.52 12.49
C SER A 13 -1.71 29.01 12.63
N ASN A 14 -2.98 28.60 12.72
CA ASN A 14 -3.35 27.21 12.90
C ASN A 14 -3.18 26.42 11.60
N ARG A 15 -2.36 25.36 11.64
CA ARG A 15 -2.23 24.40 10.53
C ARG A 15 -3.42 23.44 10.41
N PHE A 16 -4.04 23.11 11.55
CA PHE A 16 -5.19 22.22 11.67
C PHE A 16 -6.31 22.88 12.47
N CYS A 17 -7.55 22.45 12.24
CA CYS A 17 -8.70 22.95 12.96
C CYS A 17 -8.70 22.45 14.41
N GLY A 18 -8.81 23.37 15.37
CA GLY A 18 -8.86 23.05 16.79
C GLY A 18 -10.13 22.31 17.24
N HIS A 19 -11.14 22.17 16.37
CA HIS A 19 -12.38 21.46 16.69
C HIS A 19 -12.46 20.08 16.03
N CYS A 20 -12.22 19.98 14.71
CA CYS A 20 -12.39 18.72 13.97
C CYS A 20 -11.07 18.10 13.47
N GLY A 21 -9.93 18.77 13.68
CA GLY A 21 -8.62 18.27 13.23
C GLY A 21 -8.33 18.41 11.73
N ALA A 22 -9.28 18.88 10.91
CA ALA A 22 -9.07 19.05 9.47
C ALA A 22 -7.95 20.07 9.17
N PRO A 23 -7.09 19.83 8.16
CA PRO A 23 -6.06 20.79 7.76
C PRO A 23 -6.70 22.09 7.26
N LEU A 24 -6.16 23.24 7.67
CA LEU A 24 -6.69 24.57 7.32
C LEU A 24 -5.93 25.22 6.17
N ALA A 25 -4.63 24.91 6.06
CA ALA A 25 -3.85 25.19 4.87
C ALA A 25 -3.80 23.91 4.03
N ALA A 26 -4.20 24.01 2.76
CA ALA A 26 -3.76 23.01 1.79
C ALA A 26 -2.23 23.15 1.74
N ASP A 27 -1.49 22.18 2.27
CA ASP A 27 -0.07 22.07 1.98
C ASP A 27 0.02 22.00 0.45
N ALA A 28 0.46 23.08 -0.20
CA ALA A 28 0.60 23.13 -1.66
C ALA A 28 1.49 21.97 -2.18
N ARG A 29 2.33 21.42 -1.29
CA ARG A 29 3.17 20.24 -1.55
C ARG A 29 2.39 18.94 -1.74
N ALA A 30 1.13 18.85 -1.31
CA ALA A 30 0.28 17.68 -1.56
C ALA A 30 -0.38 17.73 -2.95
N ALA A 31 -0.53 18.92 -3.55
CA ALA A 31 -1.05 19.08 -4.90
C ALA A 31 -0.01 18.74 -5.98
N ASP A 32 1.28 18.74 -5.63
CA ASP A 32 2.39 18.46 -6.54
C ASP A 32 2.82 16.98 -6.58
N ALA A 33 2.14 16.11 -5.84
CA ALA A 33 2.33 14.66 -5.98
C ALA A 33 1.67 14.21 -7.29
N ALA A 34 2.34 14.49 -8.41
CA ALA A 34 2.00 13.89 -9.69
C ALA A 34 1.86 12.38 -9.48
N PRO A 35 0.79 11.74 -10.01
CA PRO A 35 0.67 10.30 -9.92
C PRO A 35 1.95 9.66 -10.45
N PRO A 36 2.41 8.53 -9.88
CA PRO A 36 3.61 7.87 -10.36
C PRO A 36 3.52 7.70 -11.88
N LYS A 37 4.59 8.02 -12.61
CA LYS A 37 4.63 7.77 -14.05
C LYS A 37 4.85 6.28 -14.26
N TRP A 38 3.77 5.54 -14.46
CA TRP A 38 3.82 4.13 -14.83
C TRP A 38 4.49 4.03 -16.21
N GLY A 39 5.40 3.06 -16.38
CA GLY A 39 5.96 2.73 -17.69
C GLY A 39 4.88 2.15 -18.63
N GLU A 40 5.31 1.71 -19.82
CA GLU A 40 4.41 1.05 -20.77
C GLU A 40 3.78 -0.23 -20.19
N LEU A 41 2.48 -0.44 -20.43
CA LEU A 41 1.78 -1.68 -20.09
C LEU A 41 1.97 -2.71 -21.21
N LYS A 42 2.76 -3.75 -20.95
CA LYS A 42 2.94 -4.88 -21.87
C LYS A 42 1.89 -5.97 -21.61
N ILE A 43 1.34 -6.54 -22.67
CA ILE A 43 0.47 -7.72 -22.58
C ILE A 43 1.34 -8.94 -22.30
N ALA A 44 1.15 -9.56 -21.14
CA ALA A 44 1.81 -10.79 -20.73
C ALA A 44 0.77 -11.85 -20.38
N THR A 45 1.05 -13.11 -20.74
CA THR A 45 0.26 -14.26 -20.26
C THR A 45 0.93 -14.79 -19.00
N VAL A 46 0.19 -14.82 -17.89
CA VAL A 46 0.68 -15.35 -16.62
C VAL A 46 -0.09 -16.62 -16.29
N PHE A 47 0.63 -17.70 -15.99
CA PHE A 47 0.06 -18.97 -15.54
C PHE A 47 0.34 -19.14 -14.06
N PHE A 48 -0.71 -19.43 -13.28
CA PHE A 48 -0.62 -19.73 -11.86
C PHE A 48 -0.93 -21.22 -11.64
N ALA A 49 -0.06 -21.90 -10.90
CA ALA A 49 -0.27 -23.26 -10.44
C ALA A 49 0.13 -23.34 -8.96
N ASP A 50 -0.59 -24.16 -8.22
CA ASP A 50 -0.35 -24.42 -6.80
C ASP A 50 -0.37 -25.93 -6.52
N ILE A 51 0.35 -26.33 -5.47
CA ILE A 51 0.43 -27.72 -5.02
C ILE A 51 -0.56 -27.94 -3.89
N VAL A 52 -1.59 -28.73 -4.16
CA VAL A 52 -2.61 -29.09 -3.17
C VAL A 52 -1.94 -29.79 -1.97
N GLY A 53 -2.20 -29.28 -0.76
CA GLY A 53 -1.70 -29.90 0.48
C GLY A 53 -0.21 -29.73 0.73
N SER A 54 0.46 -28.78 0.09
CA SER A 54 1.91 -28.52 0.21
C SER A 54 2.40 -28.45 1.67
N THR A 55 1.62 -27.87 2.57
CA THR A 55 1.95 -27.80 4.00
C THR A 55 2.08 -29.17 4.65
N THR A 56 1.15 -30.09 4.36
CA THR A 56 1.20 -31.46 4.88
C THR A 56 2.38 -32.23 4.27
N HIS A 57 2.71 -31.96 3.02
CA HIS A 57 3.84 -32.60 2.33
C HIS A 57 5.20 -32.30 2.97
N ILE A 58 5.39 -31.10 3.54
CA ILE A 58 6.67 -30.70 4.15
C ILE A 58 6.67 -30.72 5.68
N ALA A 59 5.54 -31.04 6.32
CA ALA A 59 5.34 -30.85 7.76
C ALA A 59 6.36 -31.60 8.65
N ALA A 60 6.89 -32.73 8.17
CA ALA A 60 7.83 -33.57 8.90
C ALA A 60 9.28 -33.47 8.37
N LEU A 61 9.54 -32.60 7.39
CA LEU A 61 10.84 -32.46 6.74
C LEU A 61 11.62 -31.30 7.34
N ASP A 62 12.94 -31.42 7.31
CA ASP A 62 13.81 -30.28 7.52
C ASP A 62 13.80 -29.34 6.28
N PRO A 63 14.34 -28.11 6.38
CA PRO A 63 14.32 -27.15 5.29
C PRO A 63 15.01 -27.65 4.01
N GLU A 64 16.14 -28.34 4.15
CA GLU A 64 16.92 -28.87 3.02
C GLU A 64 16.13 -29.94 2.26
N GLN A 65 15.48 -30.86 2.96
CA GLN A 65 14.62 -31.91 2.41
C GLN A 65 13.34 -31.34 1.75
N ALA A 66 12.70 -30.37 2.42
CA ALA A 66 11.53 -29.71 1.87
C ALA A 66 11.86 -29.01 0.53
N MET A 67 13.05 -28.41 0.42
CA MET A 67 13.51 -27.72 -0.78
C MET A 67 13.90 -28.68 -1.91
N GLU A 68 14.40 -29.88 -1.60
CA GLU A 68 14.60 -30.94 -2.59
C GLU A 68 13.27 -31.43 -3.18
N GLN A 69 12.23 -31.54 -2.34
CA GLN A 69 10.91 -32.02 -2.76
C GLN A 69 10.04 -30.95 -3.44
N LEU A 70 10.08 -29.71 -2.96
CA LEU A 70 9.29 -28.57 -3.46
C LEU A 70 10.20 -27.45 -3.97
N GLN A 71 10.96 -27.72 -5.02
CA GLN A 71 11.83 -26.72 -5.63
C GLN A 71 11.01 -25.55 -6.21
N PRO A 72 11.43 -24.29 -5.97
CA PRO A 72 10.85 -23.13 -6.64
C PRO A 72 10.98 -23.27 -8.16
N ALA A 73 9.93 -22.93 -8.89
CA ALA A 73 9.91 -22.97 -10.35
C ALA A 73 10.69 -21.81 -11.01
N VAL A 74 11.55 -21.10 -10.27
CA VAL A 74 12.26 -19.89 -10.69
C VAL A 74 13.73 -20.01 -10.32
#